data_AF-A0A0L8G5P7-F1
#
_entry.id   AF-A0A0L8G5P7-F1
#
_cell.length_a   1.000
_cell.length_b   1.000
_cell.length_c   1.000
_cell.angle_alpha   90.00
_cell.angle_beta   90.00
_cell.angle_gamma   90.00
#
_symmetry.space_group_name_H-M   'P 1'
#
loop_
_entity.id
_entity.type
_entity.pdbx_description
1 polymer ?
#
loop_
_entity_poly.entity_id
_entity_poly.type
_entity_poly.pdbx_seq_one_letter_code
_entity_poly.pdbx_strand_id
1 'polypeptide(L)'
;MFNELNHLLDVSAVNNSNGDIGSGSLDGKHVLLSDFTKDDGAFLVHHFISHFLKAQQVSPSQQPPSCAPPAINVIVVSFAQSFNHFHCVAQKFGLNLRQLRESGSLVFVEALKELGDAIIHQGRGREADAEEEEQGNTFCSVLRDGDMSQLFRRLNFYMEDQEGTNRRPVVILDNVSVLLTIGVPLLKLVTFCNTLVASVCRQKGGTLVTHLILNDEDEQDRMLLKHLIYSCDCHLQVTPLSTGHSNDVHGELIRSTEQPAREINVQVAEHSTDTCTLNVVFSGIFSVTHSVTRLTL
;
A
#
# COMPACT_ATOMS: atom_id res chain seq x y z
N MET A 1 -12.41 -2.75 11.21
CA MET A 1 -11.89 -2.81 9.83
C MET A 1 -13.06 -2.56 8.91
N PHE A 2 -12.88 -1.68 7.93
CA PHE A 2 -13.95 -1.21 7.04
C PHE A 2 -14.35 -2.31 6.06
N ASN A 3 -15.48 -2.97 6.30
CA ASN A 3 -15.99 -4.01 5.39
C ASN A 3 -16.38 -3.40 4.04
N GLU A 4 -16.82 -2.14 4.04
CA GLU A 4 -17.09 -1.39 2.80
C GLU A 4 -15.82 -1.25 1.95
N LEU A 5 -14.65 -1.11 2.58
CA LEU A 5 -13.38 -1.02 1.86
C LEU A 5 -12.98 -2.37 1.24
N ASN A 6 -13.26 -3.49 1.93
CA ASN A 6 -13.07 -4.82 1.34
C ASN A 6 -13.95 -4.99 0.09
N HIS A 7 -15.22 -4.58 0.13
CA HIS A 7 -16.10 -4.60 -1.03
C HIS A 7 -15.63 -3.68 -2.15
N LEU A 8 -15.09 -2.50 -1.80
CA LEU A 8 -14.50 -1.57 -2.76
C LEU A 8 -13.25 -2.16 -3.43
N LEU A 9 -12.48 -2.98 -2.73
CA LEU A 9 -11.34 -3.71 -3.29
C LEU A 9 -11.76 -4.94 -4.11
N ASP A 10 -12.93 -5.52 -3.82
CA ASP A 10 -13.47 -6.77 -4.37
C ASP A 10 -14.50 -6.57 -5.52
N VAL A 11 -14.54 -5.38 -6.16
CA VAL A 11 -15.49 -5.10 -7.26
C VAL A 11 -15.10 -5.84 -8.54
N SER A 12 -15.31 -7.17 -8.54
CA SER A 12 -15.59 -8.00 -9.72
C SER A 12 -16.33 -9.31 -9.39
N ALA A 13 -16.85 -9.50 -8.17
CA ALA A 13 -17.67 -10.67 -7.85
C ALA A 13 -19.11 -10.65 -8.45
N VAL A 14 -19.54 -9.54 -9.06
CA VAL A 14 -20.89 -9.42 -9.62
C VAL A 14 -20.82 -9.27 -11.15
N ASN A 15 -21.25 -10.36 -11.82
CA ASN A 15 -21.54 -10.51 -13.25
C ASN A 15 -20.41 -10.98 -14.18
N ASN A 16 -20.14 -12.29 -14.16
CA ASN A 16 -19.85 -13.03 -15.40
C ASN A 16 -20.43 -14.44 -15.33
N SER A 17 -21.48 -14.68 -16.11
CA SER A 17 -22.14 -15.99 -16.26
C SER A 17 -21.40 -16.96 -17.19
N ASN A 18 -20.14 -16.68 -17.51
CA ASN A 18 -19.28 -17.58 -18.29
C ASN A 18 -18.13 -17.98 -17.38
N GLY A 19 -18.02 -19.27 -17.08
CA GLY A 19 -17.15 -19.88 -16.06
C GLY A 19 -15.65 -19.76 -16.28
N ASP A 20 -15.16 -18.54 -16.47
CA ASP A 20 -13.77 -18.16 -16.28
C ASP A 20 -13.70 -17.42 -14.95
N ILE A 21 -12.97 -17.99 -13.97
CA ILE A 21 -12.85 -17.44 -12.62
C ILE A 21 -11.91 -16.23 -12.70
N GLY A 22 -12.43 -15.11 -13.21
CA GLY A 22 -11.75 -13.82 -13.22
C GLY A 22 -11.64 -13.30 -11.79
N SER A 23 -10.43 -13.26 -11.25
CA SER A 23 -10.17 -13.05 -9.82
C SER A 23 -10.48 -11.62 -9.37
N GLY A 24 -11.39 -11.47 -8.40
CA GLY A 24 -11.48 -10.31 -7.49
C GLY A 24 -10.32 -10.26 -6.48
N SER A 25 -9.13 -10.71 -6.89
CA SER A 25 -7.97 -10.85 -6.01
C SER A 25 -7.02 -9.66 -6.18
N LEU A 26 -6.45 -9.18 -5.07
CA LEU A 26 -5.32 -8.24 -5.06
C LEU A 26 -4.01 -8.90 -5.53
N ASP A 27 -4.04 -10.19 -5.87
CA ASP A 27 -2.91 -10.93 -6.43
C ASP A 27 -2.37 -10.25 -7.69
N GLY A 28 -1.06 -10.02 -7.72
CA GLY A 28 -0.38 -9.39 -8.84
C GLY A 28 -0.71 -7.91 -9.03
N LYS A 29 -1.29 -7.22 -8.04
CA LYS A 29 -1.72 -5.82 -8.14
C LYS A 29 -0.81 -4.85 -7.41
N HIS A 30 -0.62 -3.66 -8.00
CA HIS A 30 -0.07 -2.49 -7.32
C HIS A 30 -1.20 -1.57 -6.87
N VAL A 31 -1.39 -1.43 -5.56
CA VAL A 31 -2.34 -0.50 -4.95
C VAL A 31 -1.57 0.74 -4.47
N LEU A 32 -1.92 1.90 -5.01
CA LEU A 32 -1.39 3.18 -4.58
C LEU A 32 -2.39 3.83 -3.62
N LEU A 33 -1.91 4.23 -2.44
CA LEU A 33 -2.64 5.01 -1.46
C LEU A 33 -2.03 6.40 -1.45
N SER A 34 -2.87 7.44 -1.49
CA SER A 34 -2.38 8.81 -1.34
C SER A 34 -3.32 9.64 -0.49
N ASP A 35 -2.74 10.42 0.40
CA ASP A 35 -3.39 11.49 1.14
C ASP A 35 -2.49 12.73 1.11
N PHE A 36 -3.01 13.86 1.58
CA PHE A 36 -2.22 15.07 1.76
C PHE A 36 -1.88 15.27 3.23
N THR A 37 -0.84 16.04 3.53
CA THR A 37 -0.41 16.35 4.92
C THR A 37 -1.51 16.90 5.84
N LYS A 38 -2.57 17.47 5.26
CA LYS A 38 -3.77 17.98 5.96
C LYS A 38 -4.84 16.92 6.23
N ASP A 39 -4.69 15.74 5.64
CA ASP A 39 -5.63 14.61 5.70
C ASP A 39 -5.06 13.49 6.57
N ASP A 40 -5.92 12.61 7.09
CA ASP A 40 -5.51 11.41 7.84
C ASP A 40 -5.90 10.15 7.06
N GLY A 41 -5.04 9.71 6.14
CA GLY A 41 -5.20 8.50 5.34
C GLY A 41 -4.44 7.29 5.87
N ALA A 42 -3.68 7.43 6.96
CA ALA A 42 -2.86 6.35 7.53
C ALA A 42 -3.69 5.11 7.93
N PHE A 43 -4.99 5.27 8.21
CA PHE A 43 -5.90 4.16 8.49
C PHE A 43 -5.98 3.13 7.34
N LEU A 44 -5.77 3.55 6.08
CA LEU A 44 -5.76 2.63 4.93
C LEU A 44 -4.59 1.63 5.04
N VAL A 45 -3.41 2.09 5.42
CA VAL A 45 -2.25 1.22 5.63
C VAL A 45 -2.55 0.18 6.71
N HIS A 46 -3.12 0.61 7.84
CA HIS A 46 -3.54 -0.30 8.91
C HIS A 46 -4.63 -1.28 8.47
N HIS A 47 -5.55 -0.85 7.60
CA HIS A 47 -6.54 -1.73 6.98
C HIS A 47 -5.87 -2.82 6.16
N PHE A 48 -4.97 -2.49 5.22
CA PHE A 48 -4.28 -3.48 4.39
C PHE A 48 -3.44 -4.46 5.21
N ILE A 49 -2.64 -3.96 6.18
CA ILE A 49 -1.88 -4.82 7.10
C ILE A 49 -2.81 -5.82 7.78
N SER A 50 -3.90 -5.32 8.35
CA SER A 50 -4.84 -6.15 9.08
C SER A 50 -5.57 -7.14 8.15
N HIS A 51 -5.88 -6.73 6.91
CA HIS A 51 -6.58 -7.54 5.91
C HIS A 51 -5.75 -8.78 5.56
N PHE A 52 -4.48 -8.57 5.17
CA PHE A 52 -3.61 -9.67 4.78
C PHE A 52 -3.21 -10.58 5.95
N LEU A 53 -2.93 -10.02 7.13
CA LEU A 53 -2.58 -10.83 8.30
C LEU A 53 -3.75 -11.66 8.83
N LYS A 54 -5.00 -11.16 8.73
CA LYS A 54 -6.18 -11.96 9.07
C LYS A 54 -6.45 -13.05 8.04
N ALA A 55 -6.22 -12.77 6.75
CA ALA A 55 -6.34 -13.78 5.71
C ALA A 55 -5.37 -14.96 5.93
N GLN A 56 -4.17 -14.71 6.47
CA GLN A 56 -3.22 -15.78 6.85
C GLN A 56 -3.72 -16.67 8.02
N GLN A 57 -4.52 -16.12 8.94
CA GLN A 57 -4.98 -16.82 10.15
C GLN A 57 -6.20 -17.71 9.91
N VAL A 58 -6.88 -17.57 8.77
CA VAL A 58 -7.99 -18.45 8.39
C VAL A 58 -7.39 -19.80 8.00
N SER A 59 -7.31 -20.71 8.99
CA SER A 59 -6.87 -22.08 8.78
C SER A 59 -7.66 -22.74 7.63
N PRO A 60 -7.03 -23.59 6.81
CA PRO A 60 -7.69 -24.37 5.76
C PRO A 60 -8.50 -25.51 6.38
N SER A 61 -9.48 -25.20 7.23
CA SER A 61 -10.50 -26.15 7.65
C SER A 61 -11.61 -26.10 6.61
N GLN A 62 -11.71 -27.17 5.80
CA GLN A 62 -12.78 -27.51 4.84
C GLN A 62 -12.56 -27.18 3.34
N GLN A 63 -11.34 -27.18 2.81
CA GLN A 63 -11.13 -27.19 1.35
C GLN A 63 -10.11 -28.25 0.92
N PRO A 64 -10.32 -28.93 -0.24
CA PRO A 64 -9.38 -29.90 -0.78
C PRO A 64 -8.01 -29.24 -1.04
N PRO A 65 -6.89 -29.98 -0.90
CA PRO A 65 -5.52 -29.46 -0.98
C PRO A 65 -5.17 -28.83 -2.34
N SER A 66 -5.99 -29.03 -3.38
CA SER A 66 -5.84 -28.42 -4.70
C SER A 66 -6.40 -26.99 -4.81
N CYS A 67 -7.11 -26.49 -3.79
CA CYS A 67 -7.77 -25.18 -3.80
C CYS A 67 -7.34 -24.26 -2.64
N ALA A 68 -6.38 -24.67 -1.81
CA ALA A 68 -5.91 -23.81 -0.72
C ALA A 68 -5.19 -22.57 -1.29
N PRO A 69 -5.58 -21.35 -0.89
CA PRO A 69 -4.84 -20.16 -1.28
C PRO A 69 -3.39 -20.28 -0.78
N PRO A 70 -2.39 -19.87 -1.58
CA PRO A 70 -1.00 -19.95 -1.16
C PRO A 70 -0.77 -19.10 0.08
N ALA A 71 0.13 -19.59 0.94
CA ALA A 71 0.51 -18.85 2.13
C ALA A 71 1.02 -17.44 1.74
N ILE A 72 0.62 -16.42 2.49
CA ILE A 72 1.03 -15.03 2.21
C ILE A 72 2.24 -14.72 3.08
N ASN A 73 3.20 -13.96 2.56
CA ASN A 73 4.29 -13.38 3.36
C ASN A 73 4.14 -11.85 3.39
N VAL A 74 3.80 -11.29 4.55
CA VAL A 74 3.55 -9.85 4.70
C VAL A 74 4.83 -9.15 5.14
N ILE A 75 5.29 -8.21 4.32
CA ILE A 75 6.48 -7.39 4.54
C ILE A 75 6.04 -5.93 4.59
N VAL A 76 6.28 -5.27 5.72
CA VAL A 76 5.95 -3.86 5.91
C VAL A 76 7.24 -3.06 6.06
N VAL A 77 7.37 -2.00 5.27
CA VAL A 77 8.45 -1.02 5.39
C VAL A 77 7.83 0.32 5.74
N SER A 78 8.13 0.83 6.94
CA SER A 78 7.62 2.12 7.40
C SER A 78 8.71 3.18 7.40
N PHE A 79 8.48 4.26 6.66
CA PHE A 79 9.38 5.41 6.58
C PHE A 79 9.02 6.55 7.55
N ALA A 80 7.93 6.41 8.33
CA ALA A 80 7.47 7.46 9.24
C ALA A 80 7.21 6.96 10.66
N GLN A 81 6.43 5.89 10.82
CA GLN A 81 5.98 5.42 12.14
C GLN A 81 6.76 4.20 12.64
N SER A 82 6.91 4.09 13.96
CA SER A 82 7.57 2.94 14.60
C SER A 82 6.71 1.67 14.55
N PHE A 83 7.35 0.51 14.70
CA PHE A 83 6.66 -0.77 14.89
C PHE A 83 5.68 -0.70 16.07
N ASN A 84 6.06 -0.01 17.14
CA ASN A 84 5.24 0.09 18.34
C ASN A 84 3.94 0.87 18.09
N HIS A 85 3.98 1.90 17.24
CA HIS A 85 2.78 2.61 16.78
C HIS A 85 1.84 1.65 16.03
N PHE A 86 2.36 0.95 15.02
CA PHE A 86 1.58 -0.04 14.26
C PHE A 86 1.01 -1.15 15.15
N HIS A 87 1.78 -1.62 16.13
CA HIS A 87 1.34 -2.65 17.06
C HIS A 87 0.16 -2.17 17.92
N CYS A 88 0.24 -0.98 18.51
CA CYS A 88 -0.84 -0.41 19.31
C CYS A 88 -2.14 -0.23 18.50
N VAL A 89 -2.04 0.19 17.25
CA VAL A 89 -3.21 0.32 16.36
C VAL A 89 -3.78 -1.04 16.00
N ALA A 90 -2.94 -2.00 15.62
CA ALA A 90 -3.36 -3.36 15.25
C ALA A 90 -4.02 -4.13 16.41
N GLN A 91 -3.61 -3.88 17.66
CA GLN A 91 -4.24 -4.46 18.85
C GLN A 91 -5.72 -4.09 18.97
N LYS A 92 -6.11 -2.87 18.57
CA LYS A 92 -7.52 -2.45 18.54
C LYS A 92 -8.36 -3.29 17.56
N PHE A 93 -7.72 -3.97 16.62
CA PHE A 93 -8.36 -4.86 15.64
C PHE A 93 -8.16 -6.35 15.93
N GLY A 94 -7.68 -6.69 17.13
CA GLY A 94 -7.47 -8.07 17.58
C GLY A 94 -6.20 -8.73 17.05
N LEU A 95 -5.23 -7.95 16.55
CA LEU A 95 -3.98 -8.48 16.00
C LEU A 95 -2.80 -8.21 16.94
N ASN A 96 -2.00 -9.24 17.20
CA ASN A 96 -0.74 -9.12 17.93
C ASN A 96 0.44 -9.16 16.94
N LEU A 97 0.87 -7.98 16.47
CA LEU A 97 1.98 -7.90 15.51
C LEU A 97 3.32 -8.44 16.05
N ARG A 98 3.53 -8.41 17.37
CA ARG A 98 4.75 -8.94 17.99
C ARG A 98 4.82 -10.46 17.81
N GLN A 99 3.73 -11.15 18.13
CA GLN A 99 3.60 -12.60 17.93
C GLN A 99 3.70 -12.99 16.45
N LEU A 100 3.08 -12.20 15.55
CA LEU A 100 3.15 -12.46 14.10
C LEU A 100 4.57 -12.26 13.54
N ARG A 101 5.33 -11.32 14.11
CA ARG A 101 6.74 -11.13 13.78
C ARG A 101 7.62 -12.27 14.30
N GLU A 102 7.41 -12.70 15.54
CA GLU A 102 8.15 -13.80 16.16
C GLU A 102 7.90 -15.15 15.47
N SER A 103 6.68 -15.36 14.96
CA SER A 103 6.32 -16.54 14.16
C SER A 103 6.75 -16.47 12.69
N GLY A 104 7.36 -15.37 12.25
CA GLY A 104 7.80 -15.19 10.86
C GLY A 104 6.67 -14.93 9.85
N SER A 105 5.44 -14.66 10.31
CA SER A 105 4.30 -14.33 9.45
C SER A 105 4.29 -12.86 8.99
N LEU A 106 5.04 -12.01 9.70
CA LEU A 106 5.22 -10.59 9.44
C LEU A 106 6.71 -10.22 9.50
N VAL A 107 7.22 -9.63 8.43
CA VAL A 107 8.49 -8.88 8.45
C VAL A 107 8.17 -7.40 8.56
N PHE A 108 8.77 -6.70 9.52
CA PHE A 108 8.59 -5.26 9.70
C PHE A 108 9.93 -4.55 9.73
N VAL A 109 10.12 -3.60 8.80
CA VAL A 109 11.32 -2.76 8.66
C VAL A 109 10.98 -1.34 9.11
N GLU A 110 11.63 -0.87 10.18
CA GLU A 110 11.54 0.50 10.68
C GLU A 110 12.55 1.38 9.93
N ALA A 111 12.26 1.71 8.67
CA ALA A 111 13.19 2.39 7.77
C ALA A 111 13.68 3.74 8.32
N LEU A 112 12.82 4.52 8.99
CA LEU A 112 13.23 5.80 9.59
C LEU A 112 14.27 5.61 10.72
N LYS A 113 14.12 4.56 11.52
CA LYS A 113 15.07 4.23 12.58
C LYS A 113 16.42 3.82 11.97
N GLU A 114 16.39 2.93 10.98
CA GLU A 114 17.60 2.51 10.28
C GLU A 114 18.27 3.68 9.55
N LEU A 115 17.50 4.61 8.98
CA LEU A 115 18.02 5.83 8.37
C LEU A 115 18.72 6.72 9.41
N GLY A 116 18.12 6.90 10.59
CA GLY A 116 18.73 7.63 11.70
C GLY A 116 20.05 7.02 12.17
N ASP A 117 20.09 5.68 12.30
CA ASP A 117 21.30 4.96 12.64
C ASP A 117 22.39 5.19 11.57
N ALA A 118 22.04 5.13 10.28
CA ALA A 118 22.97 5.38 9.17
C ALA A 118 23.57 6.80 9.21
N ILE A 119 22.78 7.82 9.56
CA ILE A 119 23.28 9.20 9.74
C ILE A 119 24.30 9.28 10.88
N ILE A 120 24.02 8.63 12.01
CA ILE A 120 24.92 8.61 13.17
C ILE A 120 26.25 7.93 12.83
N HIS A 121 26.20 6.82 12.08
CA HIS A 121 27.39 6.11 11.63
C HIS A 121 28.23 6.93 10.64
N GLN A 122 27.62 7.67 9.71
CA GLN A 122 28.35 8.58 8.80
C GLN A 122 29.01 9.76 9.53
N GLY A 123 28.40 10.26 10.62
CA GLY A 123 28.93 11.37 11.42
C GLY A 123 30.15 11.03 12.27
N ARG A 124 30.50 9.73 12.44
CA ARG A 124 31.61 9.28 13.31
C ARG A 124 33.00 9.26 12.65
N GLY A 125 33.14 9.74 11.43
CA GLY A 125 34.44 9.85 10.75
C GLY A 125 34.92 8.54 10.14
N ARG A 126 35.72 8.65 9.08
CA ARG A 126 36.32 7.55 8.29
C ARG A 126 37.45 6.85 9.07
N GLU A 127 37.15 6.26 10.21
CA GLU A 127 38.05 5.36 10.94
C GLU A 127 37.45 3.95 11.10
N ALA A 128 36.57 3.55 10.18
CA ALA A 128 36.11 2.16 10.09
C ALA A 128 36.98 1.45 9.03
N ASP A 129 37.68 0.42 9.47
CA ASP A 129 38.49 -0.47 8.62
C ASP A 129 37.62 -1.08 7.51
N ALA A 130 38.23 -1.35 6.35
CA ALA A 130 37.60 -1.79 5.11
C ALA A 130 36.80 -3.13 5.20
N GLU A 131 36.76 -3.76 6.37
CA GLU A 131 36.04 -5.02 6.62
C GLU A 131 34.60 -4.79 7.13
N GLU A 132 34.24 -3.60 7.62
CA GLU A 132 32.86 -3.28 8.06
C GLU A 132 31.92 -2.85 6.91
N GLU A 133 32.42 -2.69 5.68
CA GLU A 133 31.62 -2.27 4.52
C GLU A 133 30.61 -3.33 4.04
N GLU A 134 30.84 -4.63 4.27
CA GLU A 134 29.93 -5.70 3.83
C GLU A 134 28.66 -5.84 4.69
N GLN A 135 28.69 -5.36 5.94
CA GLN A 135 27.56 -5.42 6.87
C GLN A 135 26.93 -4.05 7.14
N GLY A 136 27.18 -3.07 6.28
CA GLY A 136 26.68 -1.72 6.41
C GLY A 136 25.15 -1.64 6.41
N ASN A 137 24.61 -0.67 7.15
CA ASN A 137 23.18 -0.37 7.17
C ASN A 137 22.65 -0.16 5.74
N THR A 138 21.52 -0.81 5.43
CA THR A 138 20.87 -0.81 4.10
C THR A 138 20.65 0.60 3.55
N PHE A 139 20.46 1.60 4.41
CA PHE A 139 20.17 2.99 4.04
C PHE A 139 21.40 3.89 3.88
N CYS A 140 22.63 3.40 4.13
CA CYS A 140 23.85 4.17 3.87
C CYS A 140 23.98 4.58 2.40
N SER A 141 23.62 3.67 1.48
CA SER A 141 23.61 3.93 0.03
C SER A 141 22.53 4.97 -0.35
N VAL A 142 21.34 4.87 0.26
CA VAL A 142 20.24 5.82 0.09
C VAL A 142 20.67 7.24 0.48
N LEU A 143 21.33 7.42 1.62
CA LEU A 143 21.80 8.74 2.08
C LEU A 143 22.95 9.30 1.23
N ARG A 144 23.86 8.43 0.76
CA ARG A 144 25.07 8.87 0.05
C ARG A 144 24.77 9.34 -1.38
N ASP A 145 23.96 8.58 -2.10
CA ASP A 145 23.74 8.82 -3.53
C ASP A 145 22.29 8.53 -3.97
N GLY A 146 21.38 8.19 -3.05
CA GLY A 146 20.00 7.84 -3.38
C GLY A 146 19.82 6.44 -3.97
N ASP A 147 20.85 5.59 -3.96
CA ASP A 147 20.74 4.20 -4.40
C ASP A 147 19.94 3.37 -3.40
N MET A 148 18.86 2.75 -3.88
CA MET A 148 18.00 1.85 -3.11
C MET A 148 18.22 0.38 -3.47
N SER A 149 19.28 0.05 -4.20
CA SER A 149 19.58 -1.33 -4.61
C SER A 149 19.80 -2.27 -3.42
N GLN A 150 20.35 -1.78 -2.31
CA GLN A 150 20.49 -2.57 -1.08
C GLN A 150 19.13 -2.84 -0.42
N LEU A 151 18.26 -1.82 -0.35
CA LEU A 151 16.90 -1.99 0.16
C LEU A 151 16.12 -2.98 -0.71
N PHE A 152 16.19 -2.84 -2.03
CA PHE A 152 15.59 -3.78 -2.96
C PHE A 152 16.11 -5.21 -2.75
N ARG A 153 17.44 -5.41 -2.65
CA ARG A 153 18.04 -6.73 -2.39
C ARG A 153 17.54 -7.35 -1.09
N ARG A 154 17.46 -6.56 -0.01
CA ARG A 154 16.94 -7.02 1.27
C ARG A 154 15.47 -7.39 1.21
N LEU A 155 14.64 -6.60 0.52
CA LEU A 155 13.24 -6.96 0.28
C LEU A 155 13.15 -8.23 -0.56
N ASN A 156 13.99 -8.39 -1.59
CA ASN A 156 14.00 -9.59 -2.40
C ASN A 156 14.34 -10.84 -1.59
N PHE A 157 15.30 -10.75 -0.67
CA PHE A 157 15.62 -11.81 0.27
C PHE A 157 14.42 -12.19 1.14
N TYR A 158 13.69 -11.21 1.69
CA TYR A 158 12.47 -11.50 2.47
C TYR A 158 11.35 -12.12 1.61
N MET A 159 11.34 -11.84 0.31
CA MET A 159 10.38 -12.40 -0.65
C MET A 159 10.83 -13.75 -1.25
N GLU A 160 11.99 -14.29 -0.88
CA GLU A 160 12.43 -15.61 -1.36
C GLU A 160 11.71 -16.72 -0.61
N ASP A 161 11.21 -17.71 -1.37
CA ASP A 161 10.55 -18.88 -0.80
C ASP A 161 11.62 -19.87 -0.32
N GLN A 162 11.80 -19.95 1.00
CA GLN A 162 12.84 -20.78 1.62
C GLN A 162 12.46 -22.27 1.66
N GLU A 163 11.19 -22.63 1.45
CA GLU A 163 10.68 -23.97 1.77
C GLU A 163 9.77 -24.58 0.68
N GLY A 164 9.75 -24.03 -0.54
CA GLY A 164 8.85 -24.49 -1.61
C GLY A 164 7.36 -24.32 -1.25
N THR A 165 7.08 -23.41 -0.32
CA THR A 165 5.74 -23.11 0.20
C THR A 165 4.91 -22.29 -0.79
N ASN A 166 5.51 -21.86 -1.91
CA ASN A 166 4.90 -21.03 -2.93
C ASN A 166 4.24 -19.78 -2.34
N ARG A 167 4.92 -19.16 -1.37
CA ARG A 167 4.39 -18.01 -0.64
C ARG A 167 4.30 -16.79 -1.56
N ARG A 168 3.12 -16.16 -1.61
CA ARG A 168 2.95 -14.90 -2.33
C ARG A 168 3.36 -13.72 -1.45
N PRO A 169 4.27 -12.84 -1.90
CA PRO A 169 4.68 -11.69 -1.11
C PRO A 169 3.61 -10.60 -1.15
N VAL A 170 3.34 -10.01 0.01
CA VAL A 170 2.59 -8.76 0.15
C VAL A 170 3.56 -7.74 0.72
N VAL A 171 3.93 -6.75 -0.09
CA VAL A 171 4.85 -5.68 0.31
C VAL A 171 4.04 -4.41 0.53
N ILE A 172 4.11 -3.84 1.73
CA ILE A 172 3.45 -2.59 2.09
C ILE A 172 4.53 -1.56 2.41
N LEU A 173 4.60 -0.50 1.60
CA LEU A 173 5.49 0.62 1.82
C LEU A 173 4.69 1.80 2.40
N ASP A 174 4.90 2.11 3.67
CA ASP A 174 4.25 3.21 4.36
C ASP A 174 5.06 4.52 4.24
N ASN A 175 4.40 5.54 3.70
CA ASN A 175 4.89 6.92 3.53
C ASN A 175 6.21 7.05 2.77
N VAL A 176 6.23 6.54 1.54
CA VAL A 176 7.43 6.50 0.69
C VAL A 176 7.92 7.90 0.26
N SER A 177 7.04 8.92 0.28
CA SER A 177 7.39 10.31 -0.03
C SER A 177 8.45 10.89 0.91
N VAL A 178 8.63 10.34 2.13
CA VAL A 178 9.75 10.69 3.03
C VAL A 178 11.11 10.56 2.34
N LEU A 179 11.26 9.64 1.37
CA LEU A 179 12.50 9.49 0.61
C LEU A 179 12.84 10.76 -0.19
N LEU A 180 11.85 11.49 -0.72
CA LEU A 180 12.07 12.78 -1.36
C LEU A 180 12.55 13.83 -0.33
N THR A 181 11.93 13.85 0.85
CA THR A 181 12.28 14.78 1.94
C THR A 181 13.74 14.64 2.39
N ILE A 182 14.28 13.43 2.40
CA ILE A 182 15.68 13.17 2.77
C ILE A 182 16.66 13.36 1.60
N GLY A 183 16.16 13.79 0.43
CA GLY A 183 16.98 14.15 -0.73
C GLY A 183 17.18 13.05 -1.77
N VAL A 184 16.44 11.93 -1.71
CA VAL A 184 16.50 10.92 -2.78
C VAL A 184 15.96 11.53 -4.09
N PRO A 185 16.71 11.47 -5.20
CA PRO A 185 16.23 12.02 -6.46
C PRO A 185 14.95 11.33 -6.93
N LEU A 186 13.96 12.13 -7.37
CA LEU A 186 12.65 11.65 -7.85
C LEU A 186 12.75 10.47 -8.82
N LEU A 187 13.62 10.56 -9.83
CA LEU A 187 13.77 9.50 -10.83
C LEU A 187 14.26 8.18 -10.22
N LYS A 188 15.13 8.24 -9.20
CA LYS A 188 15.56 7.03 -8.49
C LYS A 188 14.41 6.43 -7.69
N LEU A 189 13.60 7.27 -7.03
CA LEU A 189 12.42 6.83 -6.28
C LEU A 189 11.39 6.14 -7.18
N VAL A 190 11.03 6.78 -8.29
CA VAL A 190 10.12 6.19 -9.30
C VAL A 190 10.68 4.86 -9.84
N THR A 191 11.99 4.81 -10.13
CA THR A 191 12.64 3.59 -10.61
C THR A 191 12.57 2.46 -9.57
N PHE A 192 12.78 2.76 -8.30
CA PHE A 192 12.66 1.79 -7.21
C PHE A 192 11.24 1.24 -7.08
N CYS A 193 10.23 2.11 -7.07
CA CYS A 193 8.83 1.70 -7.05
C CYS A 193 8.47 0.80 -8.24
N ASN A 194 8.87 1.17 -9.46
CA ASN A 194 8.63 0.38 -10.66
C ASN A 194 9.35 -0.98 -10.64
N THR A 195 10.57 -1.01 -10.07
CA THR A 195 11.32 -2.26 -9.89
C THR A 195 10.59 -3.19 -8.91
N LEU A 196 10.00 -2.64 -7.84
CA LEU A 196 9.15 -3.41 -6.93
C LEU A 196 7.86 -3.88 -7.59
N VAL A 197 7.20 -3.06 -8.41
CA VAL A 197 6.02 -3.51 -9.18
C VAL A 197 6.39 -4.69 -10.09
N ALA A 198 7.50 -4.60 -10.82
CA ALA A 198 7.97 -5.68 -11.68
C ALA A 198 8.27 -6.96 -10.87
N SER A 199 8.98 -6.84 -9.75
CA SER A 199 9.40 -7.98 -8.94
C SER A 199 8.25 -8.61 -8.13
N VAL A 200 7.49 -7.79 -7.38
CA VAL A 200 6.40 -8.24 -6.51
C VAL A 200 5.19 -8.67 -7.35
N CYS A 201 4.67 -7.76 -8.16
CA CYS A 201 3.38 -7.95 -8.82
C CYS A 201 3.49 -8.82 -10.06
N ARG A 202 4.49 -8.57 -10.92
CA ARG A 202 4.56 -9.21 -12.25
C ARG A 202 5.31 -10.55 -12.23
N GLN A 203 6.41 -10.64 -11.47
CA GLN A 203 7.21 -11.88 -11.40
C GLN A 203 6.69 -12.85 -10.34
N LYS A 204 6.33 -12.36 -9.15
CA LYS A 204 5.93 -13.21 -8.01
C LYS A 204 4.41 -13.31 -7.81
N GLY A 205 3.62 -12.59 -8.61
CA GLY A 205 2.15 -12.56 -8.48
C GLY A 205 1.65 -12.03 -7.12
N GLY A 206 2.50 -11.28 -6.41
CA GLY A 206 2.21 -10.72 -5.10
C GLY A 206 1.52 -9.35 -5.18
N THR A 207 1.22 -8.77 -4.02
CA THR A 207 0.59 -7.44 -3.94
C THR A 207 1.60 -6.42 -3.44
N LEU A 208 1.69 -5.27 -4.13
CA LEU A 208 2.42 -4.11 -3.65
C LEU A 208 1.41 -3.05 -3.21
N VAL A 209 1.49 -2.59 -1.97
CA VAL A 209 0.75 -1.41 -1.48
C VAL A 209 1.76 -0.30 -1.23
N THR A 210 1.59 0.84 -1.89
CA THR A 210 2.46 2.01 -1.71
C THR A 210 1.65 3.16 -1.16
N HIS A 211 2.07 3.73 -0.05
CA HIS A 211 1.43 4.89 0.57
C HIS A 211 2.29 6.14 0.40
N LEU A 212 1.66 7.22 -0.03
CA LEU A 212 2.25 8.55 -0.16
C LEU A 212 1.47 9.55 0.70
N ILE A 213 2.19 10.28 1.55
CA ILE A 213 1.66 11.49 2.17
C ILE A 213 2.28 12.68 1.45
N LEU A 214 1.45 13.47 0.77
CA LEU A 214 1.90 14.47 -0.19
C LEU A 214 1.68 15.90 0.31
N ASN A 215 2.57 16.79 -0.09
CA ASN A 215 2.35 18.23 -0.06
C ASN A 215 1.85 18.70 -1.42
N ASP A 216 0.65 19.27 -1.50
CA ASP A 216 0.03 19.73 -2.75
C ASP A 216 0.79 20.89 -3.40
N GLU A 217 1.57 21.64 -2.61
CA GLU A 217 2.42 22.72 -3.08
C GLU A 217 3.81 22.24 -3.56
N ASP A 218 4.19 20.99 -3.29
CA ASP A 218 5.49 20.45 -3.70
C ASP A 218 5.39 19.79 -5.09
N GLU A 219 6.14 20.33 -6.05
CA GLU A 219 6.14 19.83 -7.42
C GLU A 219 6.74 18.41 -7.53
N GLN A 220 7.71 18.03 -6.70
CA GLN A 220 8.27 16.67 -6.72
C GLN A 220 7.25 15.65 -6.20
N ASP A 221 6.48 16.00 -5.17
CA ASP A 221 5.38 15.16 -4.67
C ASP A 221 4.30 14.95 -5.74
N ARG A 222 3.90 16.03 -6.41
CA ARG A 222 2.94 15.97 -7.53
C ARG A 222 3.46 15.12 -8.68
N MET A 223 4.74 15.26 -9.03
CA MET A 223 5.37 14.44 -10.06
C MET A 223 5.45 12.97 -9.63
N LEU A 224 5.81 12.67 -8.38
CA LEU A 224 5.86 11.30 -7.85
C LEU A 224 4.48 10.64 -7.95
N LEU A 225 3.44 11.30 -7.45
CA LEU A 225 2.06 10.82 -7.55
C LEU A 225 1.69 10.51 -9.01
N LYS A 226 1.96 11.45 -9.92
CA LYS A 226 1.66 11.29 -11.34
C LYS A 226 2.34 10.06 -11.93
N HIS A 227 3.63 9.84 -11.64
CA HIS A 227 4.34 8.67 -12.15
C HIS A 227 3.76 7.36 -11.60
N LEU A 228 3.45 7.29 -10.30
CA LEU A 228 2.95 6.06 -9.68
C LEU A 228 1.50 5.76 -10.05
N ILE A 229 0.66 6.77 -10.30
CA ILE A 229 -0.71 6.57 -10.82
C ILE A 229 -0.67 5.82 -12.15
N TYR A 230 0.23 6.18 -13.07
CA TYR A 230 0.34 5.52 -14.38
C TYR A 230 0.81 4.06 -14.31
N SER A 231 1.39 3.63 -13.19
CA SER A 231 1.88 2.25 -13.01
C SER A 231 1.01 1.40 -12.10
N CYS A 232 0.10 2.02 -11.34
CA CYS A 232 -0.72 1.32 -10.36
C CYS A 232 -1.95 0.67 -11.00
N ASP A 233 -2.40 -0.45 -10.43
CA ASP A 233 -3.63 -1.12 -10.83
C ASP A 233 -4.87 -0.52 -10.14
N CYS A 234 -4.68 0.09 -8.96
CA CYS A 234 -5.72 0.70 -8.16
C CYS A 234 -5.14 1.88 -7.37
N HIS A 235 -5.76 3.04 -7.46
CA HIS A 235 -5.39 4.23 -6.69
C HIS A 235 -6.53 4.57 -5.73
N LEU A 236 -6.22 4.64 -4.44
CA LEU A 236 -7.10 5.08 -3.38
C LEU A 236 -6.59 6.41 -2.84
N GLN A 237 -7.37 7.47 -3.04
CA GLN A 237 -7.04 8.80 -2.56
C GLN A 237 -7.99 9.21 -1.44
N VAL A 238 -7.42 9.63 -0.31
CA VAL A 238 -8.17 10.27 0.77
C VAL A 238 -8.15 11.78 0.52
N THR A 239 -9.31 12.40 0.62
CA THR A 239 -9.49 13.85 0.47
C THR A 239 -10.42 14.40 1.53
N PRO A 240 -10.28 15.67 1.93
CA PRO A 240 -11.23 16.29 2.84
C PRO A 240 -12.53 16.60 2.09
N LEU A 241 -13.64 16.67 2.82
CA LEU A 241 -14.93 17.07 2.23
C LEU A 241 -14.86 18.49 1.68
N SER A 242 -15.29 18.68 0.44
CA SER A 242 -15.36 19.99 -0.21
C SER A 242 -16.34 20.97 0.44
N THR A 243 -17.28 20.47 1.26
CA THR A 243 -18.34 21.25 1.92
C THR A 243 -18.01 21.69 3.35
N GLY A 244 -16.81 21.44 3.85
CA GLY A 244 -16.41 21.79 5.22
C GLY A 244 -16.74 20.71 6.28
N HIS A 245 -16.31 20.97 7.52
CA HIS A 245 -16.33 20.04 8.65
C HIS A 245 -17.73 19.47 8.93
N SER A 246 -17.84 18.14 8.90
CA SER A 246 -18.99 17.40 9.44
C SER A 246 -18.55 16.71 10.73
N ASN A 247 -19.44 16.60 11.73
CA ASN A 247 -19.13 15.90 12.99
C ASN A 247 -19.02 14.37 12.79
N ASP A 248 -19.61 13.85 11.71
CA ASP A 248 -19.76 12.40 11.49
C ASP A 248 -19.00 11.90 10.25
N VAL A 249 -18.51 12.79 9.38
CA VAL A 249 -17.80 12.41 8.16
C VAL A 249 -16.48 13.17 8.09
N HIS A 250 -15.38 12.42 8.13
CA HIS A 250 -14.04 12.97 8.27
C HIS A 250 -13.32 13.18 6.93
N GLY A 251 -13.84 12.60 5.83
CA GLY A 251 -13.28 12.76 4.48
C GLY A 251 -13.99 11.90 3.43
N GLU A 252 -13.52 11.99 2.18
CA GLU A 252 -13.95 11.18 1.04
C GLU A 252 -12.81 10.26 0.58
N LEU A 253 -13.14 8.99 0.32
CA LEU A 253 -12.24 8.04 -0.30
C LEU A 253 -12.60 7.89 -1.78
N ILE A 254 -11.68 8.29 -2.66
CA ILE A 254 -11.80 8.19 -4.10
C ILE A 254 -11.01 6.97 -4.57
N ARG A 255 -11.66 6.01 -5.22
CA ARG A 255 -10.99 4.91 -5.92
C ARG A 255 -10.95 5.17 -7.41
N SER A 256 -9.77 5.02 -8.00
CA SER A 256 -9.50 5.06 -9.44
C SER A 256 -8.89 3.72 -9.86
N THR A 257 -9.38 3.10 -10.94
CA THR A 257 -8.81 1.87 -11.51
C THR A 257 -8.65 2.03 -13.01
N GLU A 258 -7.65 1.38 -13.60
CA GLU A 258 -7.61 1.22 -15.06
C GLU A 258 -8.71 0.23 -15.47
N GLN A 259 -9.73 0.71 -16.20
CA GLN A 259 -10.66 -0.16 -16.94
C GLN A 259 -10.53 0.09 -18.44
N PRO A 260 -10.56 -0.96 -19.29
CA PRO A 260 -10.82 -0.78 -20.71
C PRO A 260 -12.21 -0.16 -20.88
N ALA A 261 -12.30 0.88 -21.72
CA ALA A 261 -13.51 1.68 -21.92
C ALA A 261 -14.76 0.81 -22.12
N ARG A 262 -15.69 0.86 -21.17
CA ARG A 262 -17.06 0.38 -21.35
C ARG A 262 -18.01 1.52 -21.02
N GLU A 263 -18.69 1.98 -22.06
CA GLU A 263 -19.61 3.11 -22.08
C GLU A 263 -20.83 2.81 -21.18
N ILE A 264 -21.09 3.66 -20.18
CA ILE A 264 -22.32 3.61 -19.38
C ILE A 264 -22.87 5.04 -19.27
N ASN A 265 -24.05 5.27 -19.82
CA ASN A 265 -24.82 6.52 -19.75
C ASN A 265 -25.77 6.50 -18.56
N VAL A 266 -25.82 7.54 -17.70
CA VAL A 266 -26.94 7.77 -16.76
C VAL A 266 -27.21 9.25 -16.46
N GLN A 267 -28.51 9.61 -16.42
CA GLN A 267 -29.12 10.92 -16.10
C GLN A 267 -29.48 11.07 -14.59
N VAL A 268 -29.66 12.30 -14.10
CA VAL A 268 -29.84 12.66 -12.68
C VAL A 268 -31.28 13.13 -12.37
N ALA A 269 -31.83 12.75 -11.20
CA ALA A 269 -33.08 13.31 -10.64
C ALA A 269 -32.94 13.61 -9.13
N GLU A 270 -33.64 14.65 -8.67
CA GLU A 270 -33.52 15.34 -7.37
C GLU A 270 -34.15 14.65 -6.13
N HIS A 271 -33.80 15.23 -4.97
CA HIS A 271 -33.87 14.79 -3.57
C HIS A 271 -35.27 14.82 -2.89
N SER A 272 -35.52 13.91 -1.94
CA SER A 272 -36.57 14.05 -0.90
C SER A 272 -36.08 13.56 0.46
N THR A 273 -36.42 14.33 1.49
CA THR A 273 -36.13 14.14 2.92
C THR A 273 -36.79 12.88 3.47
N ASP A 274 -35.99 11.97 4.03
CA ASP A 274 -36.29 11.01 5.11
C ASP A 274 -35.57 9.66 4.98
N THR A 275 -34.84 9.43 3.88
CA THR A 275 -33.93 8.27 3.76
C THR A 275 -32.71 8.63 2.92
N CYS A 276 -31.51 8.60 3.52
CA CYS A 276 -30.26 8.83 2.79
C CYS A 276 -29.98 7.64 1.87
N THR A 277 -30.32 7.83 0.60
CA THR A 277 -29.96 6.91 -0.50
C THR A 277 -28.88 7.62 -1.32
N LEU A 278 -27.70 7.01 -1.47
CA LEU A 278 -26.56 7.61 -2.19
C LEU A 278 -26.66 7.30 -3.68
N ASN A 279 -26.79 8.33 -4.51
CA ASN A 279 -26.76 8.23 -5.98
C ASN A 279 -25.38 8.65 -6.51
N VAL A 280 -24.82 7.86 -7.43
CA VAL A 280 -23.51 8.09 -8.07
C VAL A 280 -23.74 8.59 -9.51
N VAL A 281 -23.06 9.68 -9.89
CA VAL A 281 -23.12 10.27 -11.24
C VAL A 281 -21.72 10.19 -11.88
N PHE A 282 -21.65 9.72 -13.13
CA PHE A 282 -20.41 9.62 -13.91
C PHE A 282 -20.43 10.60 -15.09
N SER A 283 -19.31 11.32 -15.30
CA SER A 283 -19.03 12.03 -16.56
C SER A 283 -17.55 11.94 -16.88
N GLY A 284 -17.20 11.40 -18.05
CA GLY A 284 -15.82 11.11 -18.44
C GLY A 284 -15.31 11.90 -19.63
N ILE A 285 -13.99 11.93 -19.77
CA ILE A 285 -13.19 11.67 -21.00
C ILE A 285 -11.89 11.05 -20.47
N PHE A 286 -11.51 9.85 -20.93
CA PHE A 286 -10.75 8.78 -20.23
C PHE A 286 -11.62 7.99 -19.23
N SER A 287 -11.77 6.69 -19.45
CA SER A 287 -12.62 5.82 -18.63
C SER A 287 -11.93 5.45 -17.31
N VAL A 288 -11.68 6.46 -16.47
CA VAL A 288 -11.35 6.24 -15.06
C VAL A 288 -12.67 6.04 -14.32
N THR A 289 -12.94 4.81 -13.90
CA THR A 289 -14.11 4.54 -13.06
C THR A 289 -13.80 5.07 -11.67
N HIS A 290 -14.39 6.21 -11.33
CA HIS A 290 -14.31 6.77 -9.99
C HIS A 290 -15.42 6.19 -9.13
N SER A 291 -15.05 5.44 -8.09
CA SER A 291 -15.99 5.08 -7.01
C SER A 291 -15.69 5.97 -5.82
N VAL A 292 -16.66 6.77 -5.40
CA VAL A 292 -16.56 7.63 -4.20
C VAL A 292 -17.34 6.96 -3.08
N THR A 293 -16.64 6.65 -1.99
CA THR A 293 -17.27 6.13 -0.77
C THR A 293 -17.02 7.11 0.36
N ARG A 294 -18.08 7.51 1.06
CA ARG A 294 -17.98 8.31 2.27
C ARG A 294 -17.60 7.42 3.44
N LEU A 295 -16.59 7.83 4.21
CA LEU A 295 -16.15 7.11 5.40
C LEU A 295 -16.65 7.84 6.65
N THR A 296 -17.44 7.12 7.43
CA THR A 296 -17.78 7.49 8.81
C THR A 296 -16.79 6.73 9.72
N LEU A 297 -15.96 7.47 10.47
CA LEU A 297 -15.01 6.91 11.44
C LEU A 297 -15.69 6.69 12.80
#